data_AF-A0A520V6W8-F1
#
_entry.id   AF-A0A520V6W8-F1
#
_cell.length_a   1.000
_cell.length_b   1.000
_cell.length_c   1.000
_cell.angle_alpha   90.00
_cell.angle_beta   90.00
_cell.angle_gamma   90.00
#
_symmetry.space_group_name_H-M   'P 1'
#
loop_
_entity.id
_entity.type
_entity.pdbx_description
1 polymer ?
#
loop_
_entity_poly.entity_id
_entity_poly.type
_entity_poly.pdbx_seq_one_letter_code
_entity_poly.pdbx_strand_id
1 'polypeptide(L)'
;MPTNLYLNTVDFIFSVLHIVVIMVNCFGWLSKRTLKLNLLFLVLTISSWSILGILFGVGFCFITHFHSIVLNMLFGVDVPFSFLDYMIINKLDINASSKILSLIAIIAIYLSLTLSIKKNFKYIGDLISFLLIFTFFGWIIICKESGIGFIPELTNPLMLATLFSSNLLIILILLKIKENNFSKKISNIQCT
;
A
#
# COMPACT_ATOMS: atom_id res chain seq x y z
N MET A 1 19.99 -17.09 28.28
CA MET A 1 18.76 -16.43 27.77
C MET A 1 19.14 -15.34 26.77
N PRO A 2 19.45 -15.67 25.50
CA PRO A 2 19.71 -14.67 24.46
C PRO A 2 18.41 -14.15 23.78
N THR A 3 17.26 -14.71 24.14
CA THR A 3 16.00 -14.58 23.40
C THR A 3 15.46 -13.15 23.32
N ASN A 4 15.63 -12.31 24.35
CA ASN A 4 15.09 -10.95 24.33
C ASN A 4 15.82 -10.00 23.38
N LEU A 5 17.16 -10.05 23.31
CA LEU A 5 17.90 -9.07 22.52
C LEU A 5 17.74 -9.32 21.01
N TYR A 6 17.84 -10.58 20.57
CA TYR A 6 17.68 -10.94 19.16
C TYR A 6 16.25 -10.70 18.67
N LEU A 7 15.24 -11.09 19.45
CA LEU A 7 13.83 -10.81 19.14
C LEU A 7 13.60 -9.32 18.99
N ASN A 8 14.02 -8.51 19.98
CA ASN A 8 13.83 -7.07 19.96
C ASN A 8 14.53 -6.42 18.77
N THR A 9 15.69 -6.95 18.36
CA THR A 9 16.45 -6.43 17.20
C THR A 9 15.71 -6.72 15.90
N VAL A 10 15.25 -7.96 15.71
CA VAL A 10 14.54 -8.37 14.49
C VAL A 10 13.23 -7.58 14.34
N ASP A 11 12.44 -7.52 15.41
CA ASP A 11 11.20 -6.76 15.45
C ASP A 11 11.43 -5.26 15.21
N PHE A 12 12.45 -4.67 15.83
CA PHE A 12 12.82 -3.28 15.58
C PHE A 12 13.17 -3.03 14.11
N ILE A 13 13.96 -3.89 13.47
CA ILE A 13 14.34 -3.75 12.06
C ILE A 13 13.10 -3.80 11.16
N PHE A 14 12.19 -4.76 11.36
CA PHE A 14 10.96 -4.85 10.56
C PHE A 14 10.03 -3.67 10.80
N SER A 15 9.89 -3.25 12.06
CA SER A 15 9.08 -2.10 12.43
C SER A 15 9.60 -0.81 11.78
N VAL A 16 10.91 -0.56 11.85
CA VAL A 16 11.54 0.61 11.20
C VAL A 16 11.37 0.55 9.68
N LEU A 17 11.65 -0.60 9.07
CA LEU A 17 11.48 -0.78 7.61
C LEU A 17 10.04 -0.46 7.19
N HIS A 18 9.05 -1.00 7.92
CA HIS A 18 7.64 -0.80 7.60
C HIS A 18 7.21 0.66 7.81
N ILE A 19 7.67 1.31 8.89
CA ILE A 19 7.43 2.74 9.13
C ILE A 19 8.01 3.59 8.00
N VAL A 20 9.23 3.28 7.52
CA VAL A 20 9.82 3.97 6.37
C VAL A 20 8.95 3.82 5.13
N VAL A 21 8.43 2.62 4.85
CA VAL A 21 7.51 2.40 3.72
C VAL A 21 6.22 3.21 3.88
N ILE A 22 5.62 3.24 5.07
CA ILE A 22 4.44 4.07 5.36
C ILE A 22 4.75 5.56 5.13
N MET A 23 5.88 6.05 5.64
CA MET A 23 6.28 7.44 5.49
C MET A 23 6.54 7.81 4.03
N VAL A 24 7.20 6.94 3.27
CA VAL A 24 7.38 7.13 1.82
C VAL A 24 6.03 7.17 1.13
N ASN A 25 5.12 6.24 1.43
CA ASN A 25 3.78 6.23 0.84
C ASN A 25 2.95 7.48 1.20
N CYS A 26 2.99 7.95 2.44
CA CYS A 26 2.16 9.07 2.90
C CYS A 26 2.72 10.43 2.52
N PHE A 27 4.04 10.61 2.50
CA PHE A 27 4.69 11.92 2.41
C PHE A 27 5.73 12.05 1.30
N GLY A 28 6.06 10.96 0.60
CA GLY A 28 7.09 10.97 -0.45
C GLY A 28 6.76 11.88 -1.63
N TRP A 29 5.50 12.29 -1.81
CA TRP A 29 5.06 13.26 -2.81
C TRP A 29 5.42 14.72 -2.47
N LEU A 30 5.89 15.02 -1.24
CA LEU A 30 6.27 16.37 -0.83
C LEU A 30 7.54 16.86 -1.56
N SER A 31 8.54 15.98 -1.73
CA SER A 31 9.80 16.32 -2.37
C SER A 31 9.88 15.84 -3.82
N LYS A 32 10.42 16.69 -4.70
CA LYS A 32 10.65 16.35 -6.12
C LYS A 32 11.60 15.15 -6.30
N ARG A 33 12.53 14.94 -5.37
CA ARG A 33 13.51 13.84 -5.42
C ARG A 33 12.86 12.49 -5.14
N THR A 34 11.94 12.44 -4.17
CA THR A 34 11.24 11.22 -3.74
C THR A 34 9.95 10.96 -4.51
N LEU A 35 9.46 11.94 -5.27
CA LEU A 35 8.16 11.88 -5.95
C LEU A 35 7.98 10.66 -6.87
N LYS A 36 9.02 10.27 -7.62
CA LYS A 36 8.97 9.06 -8.46
C LYS A 36 8.94 7.79 -7.63
N LEU A 37 9.75 7.73 -6.57
CA LEU A 37 9.79 6.60 -5.64
C LEU A 37 8.45 6.46 -4.92
N ASN A 38 7.87 7.56 -4.43
CA ASN A 38 6.54 7.59 -3.81
C ASN A 38 5.48 6.95 -4.72
N LEU A 39 5.43 7.34 -5.99
CA LEU A 39 4.47 6.76 -6.94
C LEU A 39 4.71 5.25 -7.13
N LEU A 40 5.96 4.81 -7.20
CA LEU A 40 6.29 3.38 -7.32
C LEU A 40 5.87 2.60 -6.07
N PHE A 41 6.17 3.10 -4.88
CA PHE A 41 5.78 2.46 -3.61
C PHE A 41 4.27 2.40 -3.42
N LEU A 42 3.54 3.44 -3.83
CA LEU A 42 2.08 3.44 -3.80
C LEU A 42 1.50 2.37 -4.74
N VAL A 43 2.02 2.27 -5.97
CA VAL A 43 1.62 1.23 -6.92
C VAL A 43 1.92 -0.16 -6.36
N LEU A 44 3.10 -0.37 -5.77
CA LEU A 44 3.45 -1.64 -5.11
C LEU A 44 2.51 -1.96 -3.94
N THR A 45 2.14 -0.96 -3.15
CA THR A 45 1.25 -1.14 -1.99
C THR A 45 -0.15 -1.54 -2.43
N ILE A 46 -0.73 -0.83 -3.39
CA ILE A 46 -2.06 -1.15 -3.92
C ILE A 46 -2.02 -2.50 -4.65
N SER A 47 -0.93 -2.82 -5.36
CA SER A 47 -0.73 -4.13 -5.98
C SER A 47 -0.68 -5.24 -4.95
N SER A 48 -0.01 -5.03 -3.81
CA SER A 48 0.00 -5.98 -2.70
C SER A 48 -1.40 -6.21 -2.15
N TRP A 49 -2.22 -5.15 -2.03
CA TRP A 49 -3.59 -5.26 -1.55
C TRP A 49 -4.54 -5.92 -2.54
N SER A 50 -4.40 -5.65 -3.85
CA SER A 50 -5.32 -6.12 -4.89
C SER A 50 -4.92 -7.44 -5.53
N ILE A 51 -3.62 -7.73 -5.67
CA ILE A 51 -3.12 -8.96 -6.31
C ILE A 51 -2.83 -10.00 -5.25
N LEU A 52 -1.90 -9.70 -4.33
CA LEU A 52 -1.53 -10.64 -3.27
C LEU A 52 -2.67 -10.81 -2.26
N GLY A 53 -3.50 -9.79 -2.07
CA GLY A 53 -4.65 -9.88 -1.19
C GLY A 53 -5.72 -10.89 -1.63
N ILE A 54 -5.74 -11.32 -2.90
CA ILE A 54 -6.61 -12.41 -3.36
C ILE A 54 -6.20 -13.74 -2.72
N LEU A 55 -4.89 -13.95 -2.48
CA LEU A 55 -4.34 -15.19 -1.95
C LEU A 55 -4.21 -15.16 -0.43
N PHE A 56 -3.75 -14.04 0.11
CA PHE A 56 -3.36 -13.91 1.51
C PHE A 56 -4.30 -13.05 2.36
N GLY A 57 -5.31 -12.43 1.74
CA GLY A 57 -6.30 -11.59 2.40
C GLY A 57 -6.18 -10.10 2.06
N VAL A 58 -7.32 -9.40 2.01
CA VAL A 58 -7.38 -7.97 1.66
C VAL A 58 -6.53 -7.12 2.60
N GLY A 59 -5.75 -6.19 2.04
CA GLY A 59 -4.84 -5.34 2.82
C GLY A 59 -3.48 -5.97 3.10
N PHE A 60 -3.18 -7.12 2.48
CA PHE A 60 -1.92 -7.85 2.67
C PHE A 60 -0.68 -6.98 2.41
N CYS A 61 0.26 -7.01 3.35
CA CYS A 61 1.60 -6.46 3.17
C CYS A 61 2.65 -7.56 3.35
N PHE A 62 3.51 -7.72 2.33
CA PHE A 62 4.60 -8.69 2.35
C PHE A 62 5.53 -8.53 3.56
N ILE A 63 5.82 -7.29 3.96
CA ILE A 63 6.72 -7.01 5.10
C ILE A 63 6.11 -7.52 6.41
N THR A 64 4.83 -7.24 6.65
CA THR A 64 4.15 -7.69 7.88
C THR A 64 4.04 -9.20 7.93
N HIS A 65 3.73 -9.83 6.80
CA HIS A 65 3.63 -11.28 6.73
C HIS A 65 4.98 -11.95 7.01
N PHE A 66 6.05 -11.45 6.39
CA PHE A 66 7.39 -11.96 6.64
C PHE A 66 7.84 -11.69 8.09
N HIS A 67 7.52 -10.50 8.64
CA HIS A 67 7.76 -10.18 10.05
C HIS A 67 7.06 -11.18 10.98
N SER A 68 5.79 -11.49 10.72
CA SER A 68 5.01 -12.46 11.49
C SER A 68 5.60 -13.86 11.40
N ILE A 69 5.95 -14.33 10.19
CA ILE A 69 6.57 -15.65 10.00
C ILE A 69 7.88 -15.76 10.77
N VAL A 70 8.77 -14.77 10.66
CA VAL A 70 10.08 -14.78 11.31
C VAL A 70 9.94 -14.79 12.84
N LEU A 71 9.04 -13.97 13.40
CA LEU A 71 8.82 -13.92 14.84
C LEU A 71 8.15 -15.20 15.37
N ASN A 72 7.19 -15.76 14.64
CA ASN A 72 6.53 -17.00 15.03
C ASN A 72 7.52 -18.18 14.97
N MET A 73 8.25 -18.36 13.87
CA MET A 73 9.17 -19.50 13.70
C MET A 73 10.35 -19.49 14.68
N LEU A 74 10.92 -18.32 14.95
CA LEU A 74 12.13 -18.22 15.79
C LEU A 74 11.81 -18.07 17.27
N PHE A 75 10.66 -17.48 17.61
CA PHE A 75 10.36 -17.06 18.98
C PHE A 75 8.93 -17.34 19.46
N GLY A 76 8.05 -17.91 18.62
CA GLY A 76 6.68 -18.25 18.98
C GLY A 76 5.78 -17.05 19.24
N VAL A 77 6.08 -15.88 18.66
CA VAL A 77 5.29 -14.65 18.83
C VAL A 77 4.37 -14.44 17.63
N ASP A 78 3.08 -14.32 17.90
CA ASP A 78 2.07 -14.02 16.89
C ASP A 78 1.91 -12.51 16.67
N VAL A 79 1.97 -12.10 15.41
CA VAL A 79 1.77 -10.71 14.96
C VAL A 79 0.43 -10.63 14.23
N PRO A 80 -0.42 -9.62 14.52
CA PRO A 80 -1.69 -9.46 13.83
C PRO A 80 -1.48 -9.18 12.33
N PHE A 81 -2.53 -9.42 11.55
CA PHE A 81 -2.51 -9.28 10.10
C PHE A 81 -2.08 -7.87 9.63
N SER A 82 -2.52 -6.84 10.36
CA SER A 82 -2.19 -5.44 10.07
C SER A 82 -1.02 -4.96 10.90
N PHE A 83 -0.05 -4.31 10.24
CA PHE A 83 1.05 -3.65 10.96
C PHE A 83 0.56 -2.49 11.82
N LEU A 84 -0.50 -1.79 11.40
CA LEU A 84 -1.07 -0.71 12.22
C LEU A 84 -1.67 -1.27 13.50
N ASP A 85 -2.33 -2.43 13.44
CA ASP A 85 -2.85 -3.09 14.64
C ASP A 85 -1.70 -3.53 15.55
N TYR A 86 -0.65 -4.12 14.97
CA TYR A 86 0.54 -4.51 15.73
C TYR A 86 1.18 -3.33 16.47
N MET A 87 1.38 -2.20 15.80
CA MET A 87 2.04 -1.05 16.39
C MET A 87 1.15 -0.26 17.34
N ILE A 88 -0.09 0.01 16.94
CA ILE A 88 -0.98 0.93 17.68
C ILE A 88 -1.68 0.19 18.81
N ILE A 89 -2.26 -0.98 18.52
CA ILE A 89 -3.04 -1.73 19.51
C ILE A 89 -2.10 -2.57 20.38
N ASN A 90 -1.25 -3.41 19.79
CA ASN A 90 -0.48 -4.37 20.58
C ASN A 90 0.75 -3.74 21.26
N LYS A 91 1.50 -2.87 20.56
CA LYS A 91 2.73 -2.27 21.11
C LYS A 91 2.52 -0.99 21.91
N LEU A 92 1.66 -0.10 21.43
CA LEU A 92 1.39 1.18 22.11
C LEU A 92 0.21 1.09 23.10
N ASP A 93 -0.49 -0.05 23.15
CA ASP A 93 -1.66 -0.30 24.00
C ASP A 93 -2.75 0.77 23.83
N ILE A 94 -2.90 1.28 22.62
CA ILE A 94 -3.93 2.27 22.28
C ILE A 94 -5.20 1.52 21.90
N ASN A 95 -6.28 1.79 22.63
CA ASN A 95 -7.60 1.24 22.33
C ASN A 95 -8.20 1.85 21.05
N ALA A 96 -7.77 1.34 19.91
CA ALA A 96 -8.23 1.72 18.58
C ALA A 96 -8.89 0.52 17.88
N SER A 97 -9.88 0.79 17.03
CA SER A 97 -10.48 -0.25 16.19
C SER A 97 -9.65 -0.49 14.93
N SER A 98 -9.32 -1.76 14.65
CA SER A 98 -8.64 -2.19 13.42
C SER A 98 -9.34 -1.67 12.14
N LYS A 99 -10.67 -1.63 12.15
CA LYS A 99 -11.47 -1.10 11.02
C LYS A 99 -11.23 0.40 10.81
N ILE A 100 -11.09 1.17 11.89
CA ILE A 100 -10.79 2.61 11.80
C ILE A 100 -9.37 2.84 11.26
N LEU A 101 -8.38 2.10 11.78
CA LEU A 101 -6.99 2.19 11.31
C LEU A 101 -6.87 1.86 9.82
N SER A 102 -7.59 0.83 9.37
CA SER A 102 -7.65 0.42 7.96
C SER A 102 -8.28 1.48 7.06
N LEU A 103 -9.38 2.11 7.50
CA LEU A 103 -10.01 3.21 6.77
C LEU A 103 -9.08 4.42 6.65
N ILE A 104 -8.37 4.78 7.73
CA ILE A 104 -7.38 5.86 7.72
C ILE A 104 -6.26 5.53 6.71
N ALA A 105 -5.77 4.29 6.68
CA ALA A 105 -4.75 3.85 5.74
C ALA A 105 -5.21 3.98 4.28
N ILE A 106 -6.42 3.53 3.96
CA ILE A 106 -7.00 3.68 2.61
C ILE A 106 -7.08 5.15 2.21
N ILE A 107 -7.60 6.01 3.08
CA ILE A 107 -7.71 7.45 2.81
C ILE A 107 -6.35 8.09 2.58
N ALA A 108 -5.36 7.78 3.43
CA ALA A 108 -4.01 8.32 3.31
C ALA A 108 -3.33 7.88 1.99
N ILE A 109 -3.44 6.60 1.63
CA ILE A 109 -2.85 6.05 0.40
C ILE A 109 -3.49 6.67 -0.85
N TYR A 110 -4.82 6.77 -0.91
CA TYR A 110 -5.50 7.34 -2.07
C TYR A 110 -5.30 8.85 -2.22
N LEU A 111 -5.24 9.58 -1.10
CA LEU A 111 -4.87 11.00 -1.10
C LEU A 111 -3.45 11.19 -1.63
N SER A 112 -2.50 10.43 -1.09
CA SER A 112 -1.11 10.48 -1.54
C SER A 112 -0.96 10.09 -3.01
N LEU A 113 -1.68 9.06 -3.47
CA LEU A 113 -1.70 8.65 -4.87
C LEU A 113 -2.20 9.76 -5.78
N THR A 114 -3.30 10.40 -5.43
CA THR A 114 -3.86 11.51 -6.21
C THR A 114 -2.87 12.67 -6.32
N LEU A 115 -2.23 13.06 -5.20
CA LEU A 115 -1.23 14.13 -5.17
C LEU A 115 0.04 13.75 -5.95
N SER A 116 0.48 12.50 -5.82
CA SER A 116 1.65 11.96 -6.50
C SER A 116 1.46 11.93 -8.01
N ILE A 117 0.31 11.47 -8.51
CA ILE A 117 0.00 11.44 -9.94
C ILE A 117 -0.05 12.87 -10.50
N LYS A 118 -0.75 13.81 -9.83
CA LYS A 118 -0.83 15.22 -10.25
C LYS A 118 0.54 15.91 -10.33
N LYS A 119 1.46 15.58 -9.41
CA LYS A 119 2.82 16.13 -9.43
C LYS A 119 3.74 15.44 -10.45
N ASN A 120 3.53 14.16 -10.76
CA ASN A 120 4.33 13.42 -11.73
C ASN A 120 3.91 13.69 -13.18
N PHE A 121 2.63 13.95 -13.43
CA PHE A 121 2.05 14.08 -14.76
C PHE A 121 1.24 15.37 -14.89
N LYS A 122 1.53 16.17 -15.92
CA LYS A 122 0.81 17.42 -16.21
C LYS A 122 -0.65 17.19 -16.64
N TYR A 123 -0.87 16.10 -17.38
CA TYR A 123 -2.19 15.70 -17.87
C TYR A 123 -2.46 14.26 -17.49
N ILE A 124 -3.65 14.02 -16.93
CA ILE A 124 -4.15 12.71 -16.53
C ILE A 124 -5.41 12.47 -17.39
N GLY A 125 -5.52 11.28 -17.99
CA GLY A 125 -6.71 10.94 -18.78
C GLY A 125 -7.93 10.68 -17.90
N ASP A 126 -9.12 10.96 -18.42
CA ASP A 126 -10.39 10.84 -17.68
C ASP A 126 -10.60 9.44 -17.09
N LEU A 127 -10.14 8.39 -17.79
CA LEU A 127 -10.20 7.02 -17.30
C LEU A 127 -9.41 6.81 -16.01
N ILE A 128 -8.20 7.37 -15.88
CA ILE A 128 -7.39 7.25 -14.65
C ILE A 128 -8.09 7.98 -13.50
N SER A 129 -8.61 9.18 -13.76
CA SER A 129 -9.35 9.97 -12.76
C SER A 129 -10.61 9.23 -12.29
N PHE A 130 -11.37 8.65 -13.22
CA PHE A 130 -12.55 7.85 -12.90
C PHE A 130 -12.20 6.62 -12.06
N LEU A 131 -11.20 5.84 -12.47
CA LEU A 131 -10.76 4.64 -11.75
C LEU A 131 -10.22 4.95 -10.35
N LEU A 132 -9.52 6.08 -10.18
CA LEU A 132 -9.07 6.54 -8.86
C LEU A 132 -10.25 6.73 -7.91
N ILE A 133 -11.28 7.43 -8.37
CA ILE A 133 -12.48 7.70 -7.57
C ILE A 133 -13.26 6.41 -7.30
N PHE A 134 -13.50 5.61 -8.35
CA PHE A 134 -14.24 4.36 -8.25
C PHE A 134 -13.59 3.40 -7.24
N THR A 135 -12.28 3.18 -7.38
CA THR A 135 -11.55 2.26 -6.49
C THR A 135 -11.43 2.81 -5.06
N PHE A 136 -11.27 4.13 -4.88
CA PHE A 136 -11.28 4.76 -3.56
C PHE A 136 -12.57 4.44 -2.78
N PHE A 137 -13.73 4.68 -3.40
CA PHE A 137 -15.01 4.38 -2.77
C PHE A 137 -15.25 2.88 -2.62
N GLY A 138 -14.86 2.08 -3.62
CA GLY A 138 -14.95 0.61 -3.54
C GLY A 138 -14.21 0.05 -2.32
N TRP A 139 -12.95 0.45 -2.11
CA TRP A 139 -12.17 0.01 -0.96
C TRP A 139 -12.72 0.52 0.37
N ILE A 140 -13.25 1.74 0.44
CA ILE A 140 -13.92 2.25 1.65
C ILE A 140 -15.12 1.38 2.02
N ILE A 141 -15.97 1.06 1.05
CA ILE A 141 -17.17 0.25 1.31
C ILE A 141 -16.78 -1.16 1.75
N ILE A 142 -15.89 -1.81 1.00
CA ILE A 142 -15.39 -3.16 1.31
C ILE A 142 -14.77 -3.20 2.71
N CYS A 143 -13.90 -2.25 3.04
CA CYS A 143 -13.25 -2.19 4.35
C CYS A 143 -14.25 -1.90 5.48
N LYS A 144 -15.29 -1.09 5.21
CA LYS A 144 -16.34 -0.79 6.19
C LYS A 144 -17.25 -1.97 6.45
N GLU A 145 -17.49 -2.83 5.48
CA GLU A 145 -18.31 -4.03 5.64
C GLU A 145 -17.48 -5.17 6.25
N SER A 146 -16.47 -5.62 5.53
CA SER A 146 -15.73 -6.85 5.81
C SER A 146 -14.45 -6.66 6.65
N GLY A 147 -13.97 -5.43 6.83
CA GLY A 147 -12.68 -5.17 7.49
C GLY A 147 -11.49 -5.47 6.58
N ILE A 148 -10.43 -6.07 7.13
CA ILE A 148 -9.21 -6.47 6.42
C ILE A 148 -8.80 -7.89 6.81
N GLY A 149 -7.92 -8.53 6.04
CA GLY A 149 -7.40 -9.87 6.32
C GLY A 149 -8.29 -11.04 5.91
N PHE A 150 -9.48 -10.77 5.39
CA PHE A 150 -10.34 -11.80 4.80
C PHE A 150 -9.94 -12.09 3.34
N ILE A 151 -10.14 -13.33 2.90
CA ILE A 151 -9.95 -13.72 1.51
C ILE A 151 -11.14 -13.21 0.68
N PRO A 152 -10.93 -12.45 -0.40
CA PRO A 152 -12.02 -11.83 -1.13
C PRO A 152 -12.84 -12.87 -1.90
N GLU A 153 -14.16 -12.88 -1.66
CA GLU A 153 -15.11 -13.67 -2.44
C GLU A 153 -15.35 -13.01 -3.81
N LEU A 154 -14.92 -13.66 -4.88
CA LEU A 154 -15.03 -13.15 -6.25
C LEU A 154 -16.46 -13.22 -6.83
N THR A 155 -17.39 -13.83 -6.11
CA THR A 155 -18.83 -13.82 -6.42
C THR A 155 -19.48 -12.48 -6.08
N ASN A 156 -18.90 -11.71 -5.16
CA ASN A 156 -19.40 -10.37 -4.83
C ASN A 156 -19.03 -9.40 -5.96
N PRO A 157 -20.04 -8.79 -6.64
CA PRO A 157 -19.78 -7.93 -7.80
C PRO A 157 -18.99 -6.67 -7.43
N LEU A 158 -19.19 -6.11 -6.24
CA LEU A 158 -18.45 -4.93 -5.79
C LEU A 158 -16.98 -5.26 -5.56
N MET A 159 -16.69 -6.41 -4.93
CA MET A 159 -15.33 -6.88 -4.72
C MET A 159 -14.62 -7.11 -6.05
N LEU A 160 -15.23 -7.88 -6.96
CA LEU A 160 -14.66 -8.20 -8.26
C LEU A 160 -14.40 -6.93 -9.08
N ALA A 161 -15.38 -6.01 -9.14
CA ALA A 161 -15.24 -4.74 -9.84
C ALA A 161 -14.15 -3.85 -9.25
N THR A 162 -14.04 -3.79 -7.92
CA THR A 162 -13.01 -2.98 -7.23
C THR A 162 -11.62 -3.55 -7.48
N LEU A 163 -11.45 -4.87 -7.40
CA LEU A 163 -10.18 -5.55 -7.68
C LEU A 163 -9.77 -5.35 -9.14
N PHE A 164 -10.67 -5.61 -10.10
CA PHE A 164 -10.40 -5.42 -11.52
C PHE A 164 -10.00 -3.97 -11.82
N SER A 165 -10.78 -3.01 -11.31
CA SER A 165 -10.53 -1.58 -11.51
C SER A 165 -9.21 -1.13 -10.87
N SER A 166 -8.84 -1.68 -9.71
CA SER A 166 -7.57 -1.38 -9.03
C SER A 166 -6.39 -1.86 -9.86
N ASN A 167 -6.46 -3.09 -10.39
CA ASN A 167 -5.42 -3.65 -11.25
C ASN A 167 -5.30 -2.89 -12.58
N LEU A 168 -6.43 -2.51 -13.19
CA LEU A 168 -6.44 -1.67 -14.39
C LEU A 168 -5.79 -0.30 -14.12
N LEU A 169 -6.14 0.33 -13.00
CA LEU A 169 -5.55 1.60 -12.57
C LEU A 169 -4.02 1.49 -12.41
N ILE A 170 -3.53 0.44 -11.75
CA ILE A 170 -2.11 0.14 -11.61
C ILE A 170 -1.42 0.07 -12.97
N ILE A 171 -1.97 -0.71 -13.90
CA ILE A 171 -1.41 -0.89 -15.25
C ILE A 171 -1.33 0.45 -15.99
N LEU A 172 -2.40 1.24 -15.95
CA LEU A 172 -2.43 2.56 -16.61
C LEU A 172 -1.40 3.53 -16.02
N ILE A 173 -1.21 3.53 -14.71
CA ILE A 173 -0.18 4.35 -14.05
C ILE A 173 1.22 3.88 -14.50
N LEU A 174 1.49 2.58 -14.53
CA LEU A 174 2.78 2.04 -14.96
C LEU A 174 3.10 2.38 -16.43
N LEU A 175 2.10 2.27 -17.30
CA LEU A 175 2.23 2.69 -18.71
C LEU A 175 2.56 4.19 -18.81
N LYS A 176 1.89 5.03 -18.01
CA LYS A 176 2.16 6.47 -17.97
C LYS A 176 3.56 6.80 -17.46
N ILE A 177 4.06 6.06 -16.47
CA ILE A 177 5.45 6.20 -15.99
C ILE A 177 6.43 5.87 -17.12
N LYS A 178 6.19 4.77 -17.85
CA LYS A 178 7.04 4.34 -18.97
C LYS A 178 7.06 5.37 -20.09
N GLU A 179 5.89 5.88 -20.49
CA GLU A 179 5.72 6.92 -21.51
C GLU A 179 6.50 8.20 -21.14
N ASN A 180 6.34 8.68 -19.90
CA ASN A 180 7.02 9.89 -19.42
C ASN A 180 8.56 9.73 -19.38
N ASN A 181 9.06 8.58 -18.95
CA ASN A 181 10.49 8.30 -18.95
C ASN A 181 11.05 8.21 -20.38
N PHE A 182 10.29 7.64 -21.33
CA PHE A 182 10.68 7.56 -22.74
C PHE A 182 10.72 8.94 -23.40
N SER A 183 9.69 9.79 -23.18
CA SER A 183 9.65 11.17 -23.67
C SER A 183 10.85 12.00 -23.18
N LYS A 184 11.21 11.90 -21.90
CA LYS A 184 12.41 12.57 -21.34
C LYS A 184 13.72 12.07 -21.93
N LYS A 185 13.79 10.78 -22.28
CA LYS A 185 14.98 10.21 -22.93
C LYS A 185 15.16 10.77 -24.34
N ILE A 186 14.08 10.88 -25.13
CA ILE A 186 14.12 11.46 -26.47
C ILE A 186 14.49 12.94 -26.42
N SER A 187 13.88 13.74 -25.53
CA SER A 187 14.21 15.17 -25.42
C SER A 187 15.68 15.40 -25.09
N ASN A 188 16.28 14.54 -24.26
CA ASN A 188 17.69 14.64 -23.91
C ASN A 188 18.62 14.27 -25.07
N ILE A 189 18.22 13.35 -25.96
CA ILE A 189 18.99 12.97 -27.16
C ILE A 189 18.92 14.08 -28.22
N GLN A 190 17.80 14.80 -28.33
CA GLN A 190 17.65 15.91 -29.29
C GLN A 190 18.40 17.18 -28.89
N CYS A 191 18.85 17.30 -27.63
CA CYS A 191 19.60 18.45 -27.12
C CYS A 191 21.12 18.20 -27.01
N THR A 192 21.60 17.04 -27.45
CA THR A 192 23.03 16.68 -27.55
C THR A 192 23.45 16.58 -29.00
#